data_AF-A0A1B7M1F8-F1
#
_entry.id   AF-A0A1B7M1F8-F1
#
_cell.length_a   1.000
_cell.length_b   1.000
_cell.length_c   1.000
_cell.angle_alpha   90.00
_cell.angle_beta   90.00
_cell.angle_gamma   90.00
#
_symmetry.space_group_name_H-M   'P 1'
#
loop_
_entity.id
_entity.type
_entity.pdbx_description
1 polymer ?
#
loop_
_entity_poly.entity_id
_entity_poly.type
_entity_poly.pdbx_seq_one_letter_code
_entity_poly.pdbx_strand_id
1 'polypeptide(L)'
;MPLVFPKDEPAWDDPNKTYSETVMREQKRIEEHHALVYTFPVWWYSMPAVMKGCIDRVWNHGFAYSPAKLPVQKVQWIALVGVTEEQFPNCQDGMRPAALSKFTF
;
A
#
# COMPACT_ATOMS: atom_id res chain seq x y z
N MET A 1 -13.45 16.26 -3.25
CA MET A 1 -12.11 16.90 -3.17
C MET A 1 -11.07 15.84 -3.49
N PRO A 2 -10.21 16.03 -4.49
CA PRO A 2 -9.13 15.08 -4.80
C PRO A 2 -8.12 15.02 -3.64
N LEU A 3 -7.78 13.81 -3.17
CA LEU A 3 -6.83 13.58 -2.07
C LEU A 3 -5.36 13.56 -2.52
N VAL A 4 -5.12 13.79 -3.81
CA VAL A 4 -3.80 13.91 -4.43
C VAL A 4 -3.54 15.38 -4.70
N PHE A 5 -2.46 15.90 -4.13
CA PHE A 5 -2.00 17.25 -4.40
C PHE A 5 -1.06 17.25 -5.62
N PRO A 6 -0.99 18.33 -6.42
CA PRO A 6 -0.06 18.43 -7.55
C PRO A 6 1.41 18.14 -7.18
N LYS A 7 1.79 18.45 -5.93
CA LYS A 7 3.12 18.16 -5.39
C LYS A 7 3.41 16.66 -5.25
N ASP A 8 2.38 15.84 -5.02
CA ASP A 8 2.48 14.40 -4.81
C ASP A 8 2.25 13.58 -6.09
N GLU A 9 2.04 14.24 -7.23
CA GLU A 9 1.97 13.57 -8.53
C GLU A 9 3.33 12.92 -8.87
N PRO A 10 3.31 11.72 -9.48
CA PRO A 10 4.53 11.05 -9.91
C PRO A 10 5.25 11.89 -10.97
N ALA A 11 6.54 12.16 -10.76
CA ALA A 11 7.40 12.70 -11.80
C ALA A 11 8.12 11.54 -12.49
N TRP A 12 7.64 11.19 -13.68
CA TRP A 12 8.21 10.11 -14.48
C TRP A 12 9.66 10.42 -14.92
N ASP A 13 9.97 11.70 -15.11
CA ASP A 13 11.29 12.17 -15.57
C ASP A 13 12.28 12.44 -14.43
N ASP A 14 11.82 12.49 -13.17
CA ASP A 14 12.66 12.79 -12.00
C ASP A 14 12.42 11.74 -10.88
N PRO A 15 13.29 10.72 -10.79
CA PRO A 15 13.20 9.69 -9.76
C PRO A 15 13.59 10.18 -8.35
N ASN A 16 14.20 11.37 -8.22
CA ASN A 16 14.63 11.93 -6.93
C ASN A 16 13.74 13.11 -6.49
N LYS A 17 12.53 13.23 -7.05
CA LYS A 17 11.60 14.29 -6.70
C LYS A 17 11.28 14.28 -5.20
N THR A 18 11.38 15.46 -4.58
CA THR A 18 10.96 15.65 -3.19
C THR A 18 9.44 15.87 -3.10
N TYR A 19 8.73 14.97 -2.44
CA TYR A 19 7.28 15.03 -2.24
C TYR A 19 6.86 15.97 -1.09
N SER A 20 5.57 16.03 -0.77
CA SER A 20 5.08 16.74 0.41
C SER A 20 5.73 16.22 1.71
N GLU A 21 5.89 17.08 2.71
CA GLU A 21 6.52 16.72 3.99
C GLU A 21 5.84 15.53 4.67
N THR A 22 4.52 15.42 4.52
CA THR A 22 3.75 14.27 5.02
C THR A 22 4.15 12.97 4.33
N VAL A 23 4.33 12.99 3.00
CA VAL A 23 4.75 11.81 2.22
C VAL A 23 6.18 11.43 2.59
N MET A 24 7.10 12.40 2.62
CA MET A 24 8.50 12.17 2.99
C MET A 24 8.64 11.60 4.41
N ARG A 25 7.80 12.05 5.35
CA ARG A 25 7.77 11.51 6.73
C ARG A 25 7.33 10.05 6.76
N GLU A 26 6.31 9.67 6.00
CA GLU A 26 5.87 8.27 5.94
C GLU A 26 6.88 7.38 5.19
N GLN A 27 7.51 7.88 4.11
CA GLN A 27 8.60 7.15 3.42
C GLN A 27 9.78 6.87 4.36
N LYS A 28 10.21 7.87 5.14
CA LYS A 28 11.25 7.68 6.17
C LYS A 28 10.85 6.65 7.23
N ARG A 29 9.60 6.69 7.70
CA ARG A 29 9.09 5.67 8.64
C ARG A 29 9.15 4.28 8.01
N ILE A 30 8.80 4.16 6.74
CA ILE A 30 8.87 2.88 6.03
C ILE A 30 10.31 2.39 5.92
N GLU A 31 11.29 3.26 5.63
CA GLU A 31 12.72 2.91 5.60
C GLU A 31 13.26 2.43 6.95
N GLU A 32 12.79 3.01 8.04
CA GLU A 32 13.19 2.63 9.40
C GLU A 32 12.64 1.24 9.82
N HIS A 33 11.64 0.70 9.12
CA HIS A 33 10.94 -0.52 9.49
C HIS A 33 11.17 -1.66 8.48
N HIS A 34 11.36 -2.87 8.99
CA HIS A 34 11.65 -4.04 8.14
C HIS A 34 10.38 -4.66 7.53
N ALA A 35 9.22 -4.41 8.13
CA ALA A 35 7.94 -4.97 7.70
C ALA A 35 6.80 -3.95 7.82
N LEU A 36 5.85 -4.02 6.88
CA LEU A 36 4.61 -3.24 6.89
C LEU A 36 3.40 -4.14 7.05
N VAL A 37 2.45 -3.71 7.88
CA VAL A 37 1.17 -4.41 8.07
C VAL A 37 0.02 -3.44 7.84
N TYR A 38 -0.80 -3.71 6.83
CA TYR A 38 -2.01 -2.94 6.54
C TYR A 38 -3.23 -3.68 7.05
N THR A 39 -3.93 -3.11 8.03
CA THR A 39 -5.20 -3.66 8.55
C THR A 39 -6.35 -2.77 8.11
N PHE A 40 -7.35 -3.34 7.41
CA PHE A 40 -8.46 -2.56 6.88
C PHE A 40 -9.76 -3.35 6.74
N PRO A 41 -10.91 -2.68 6.87
CA PRO A 41 -12.20 -3.28 6.51
C PRO A 41 -12.33 -3.39 4.99
N VAL A 42 -12.79 -4.53 4.48
CA VAL A 42 -13.07 -4.71 3.06
C VAL A 42 -14.36 -4.01 2.70
N TRP A 43 -14.27 -3.02 1.81
CA TRP A 43 -15.42 -2.31 1.23
C TRP A 43 -15.43 -2.56 -0.27
N TRP A 44 -16.58 -2.96 -0.82
CA TRP A 44 -16.73 -3.26 -2.25
C TRP A 44 -15.68 -4.26 -2.80
N TYR A 45 -15.39 -5.33 -2.05
CA TYR A 45 -14.36 -6.33 -2.40
C TYR A 45 -12.95 -5.76 -2.57
N SER A 46 -12.67 -4.57 -2.02
CA SER A 46 -11.38 -3.93 -2.13
C SER A 46 -11.01 -3.14 -0.88
N MET A 47 -9.85 -2.52 -0.95
CA MET A 47 -9.29 -1.65 0.07
C MET A 47 -10.02 -0.29 0.08
N PRO A 48 -10.26 0.33 1.25
CA PRO A 48 -10.87 1.66 1.34
C PRO A 48 -10.13 2.73 0.53
N ALA A 49 -10.88 3.63 -0.10
CA ALA A 49 -10.34 4.69 -0.97
C ALA A 49 -9.28 5.57 -0.29
N VAL A 50 -9.45 5.84 1.01
CA VAL A 50 -8.49 6.62 1.81
C VAL A 50 -7.13 5.94 1.89
N MET A 51 -7.11 4.63 2.12
CA MET A 51 -5.86 3.87 2.21
C MET A 51 -5.25 3.68 0.82
N LYS A 52 -6.05 3.44 -0.21
CA LYS A 52 -5.55 3.43 -1.60
C LYS A 52 -4.84 4.74 -1.94
N GLY A 53 -5.44 5.89 -1.60
CA GLY A 53 -4.82 7.20 -1.82
C GLY A 53 -3.57 7.45 -0.98
N CYS A 54 -3.48 6.88 0.23
CA CYS A 54 -2.25 6.92 1.03
C CYS A 54 -1.13 6.11 0.36
N ILE A 55 -1.43 4.88 -0.06
CA ILE A 55 -0.47 4.01 -0.74
C ILE A 55 0.00 4.65 -2.04
N ASP A 56 -0.90 5.17 -2.88
CA ASP A 56 -0.56 5.80 -4.16
C ASP A 56 0.39 7.00 -4.01
N ARG A 57 0.28 7.75 -2.89
CA ARG A 57 1.14 8.91 -2.61
C ARG A 57 2.49 8.52 -2.03
N VAL A 58 2.50 7.55 -1.12
CA VAL A 58 3.71 7.12 -0.39
C VAL A 58 4.57 6.18 -1.23
N TRP A 59 3.94 5.25 -1.95
CA TRP A 59 4.58 4.34 -2.88
C TRP A 59 4.68 5.02 -4.25
N ASN A 60 5.54 6.02 -4.34
CA ASN A 60 5.70 6.83 -5.54
C ASN A 60 6.95 6.40 -6.35
N HIS A 61 7.06 6.97 -7.56
CA HIS A 61 8.18 6.77 -8.46
C HIS A 61 9.52 7.09 -7.77
N GLY A 62 10.51 6.21 -7.89
CA GLY A 62 11.80 6.36 -7.21
C GLY A 62 11.87 5.84 -5.76
N PHE A 63 10.74 5.53 -5.11
CA PHE A 63 10.71 4.91 -3.78
C PHE A 63 10.22 3.45 -3.82
N ALA A 64 9.09 3.20 -4.48
CA ALA A 64 8.45 1.89 -4.48
C ALA A 64 8.58 1.12 -5.80
N TYR A 65 8.72 1.83 -6.91
CA TYR A 65 8.92 1.27 -8.24
C TYR A 65 9.77 2.22 -9.09
N SER A 66 10.66 1.64 -9.90
CA SER A 66 11.60 2.26 -10.86
C SER A 66 12.28 3.57 -10.40
N PRO A 67 13.61 3.60 -10.20
CA PRO A 67 14.60 2.51 -10.20
C PRO A 67 14.73 1.78 -8.84
N ALA A 68 14.05 2.24 -7.79
CA ALA A 68 14.12 1.63 -6.47
C ALA A 68 13.09 0.50 -6.27
N LYS A 69 13.47 -0.49 -5.45
CA LYS A 69 12.55 -1.48 -4.87
C LYS A 69 12.14 -0.97 -3.49
N LEU A 70 10.85 -1.09 -3.14
CA LEU A 70 10.32 -0.83 -1.80
C LEU A 70 11.33 -1.31 -0.71
N PRO A 71 11.80 -0.44 0.19
CA PRO A 71 12.87 -0.75 1.15
C PRO A 71 12.42 -1.68 2.30
N VAL A 72 11.32 -2.41 2.12
CA VAL A 72 10.72 -3.29 3.12
C VAL A 72 10.84 -4.75 2.70
N GLN A 73 11.22 -5.61 3.65
CA GLN A 73 11.41 -7.03 3.38
C GLN A 73 10.08 -7.79 3.30
N LYS A 74 9.04 -7.29 3.98
CA LYS A 74 7.75 -7.97 4.06
C LYS A 74 6.59 -6.97 4.15
N VAL A 75 5.58 -7.18 3.32
CA VAL A 75 4.31 -6.47 3.42
C VAL A 75 3.20 -7.50 3.69
N GLN A 76 2.48 -7.30 4.79
CA GLN A 76 1.34 -8.13 5.17
C GLN A 76 0.05 -7.31 5.06
N TRP A 77 -0.96 -7.91 4.45
CA TRP A 77 -2.30 -7.35 4.37
C TRP A 77 -3.24 -8.13 5.28
N ILE A 78 -4.02 -7.44 6.09
CA ILE A 78 -5.02 -7.98 7.00
C ILE A 78 -6.36 -7.34 6.64
N ALA A 79 -7.16 -8.07 5.87
CA ALA A 79 -8.51 -7.67 5.52
C ALA A 79 -9.50 -8.13 6.62
N LEU A 80 -10.31 -7.21 7.12
CA LEU A 80 -11.43 -7.50 8.00
C LEU A 80 -12.70 -7.59 7.15
N VAL A 81 -13.35 -8.75 7.20
CA VAL A 81 -14.52 -9.08 6.38
C VAL A 81 -15.67 -9.44 7.32
N GLY A 82 -16.85 -8.87 7.07
CA GLY A 82 -18.06 -9.12 7.86
C GLY A 82 -18.88 -10.34 7.40
N VAL A 83 -18.44 -11.01 6.33
CA VAL A 83 -19.07 -12.22 5.78
C VAL A 83 -18.20 -13.44 6.07
N THR A 84 -18.80 -14.62 6.16
CA THR A 84 -18.07 -15.88 6.34
C THR A 84 -17.22 -16.20 5.10
N GLU A 85 -16.18 -17.02 5.28
CA GLU A 85 -15.26 -17.39 4.19
C GLU A 85 -15.97 -17.98 2.97
N GLU A 86 -17.07 -18.73 3.19
CA GLU A 86 -17.88 -19.34 2.14
C GLU A 86 -18.68 -18.32 1.30
N GLN A 87 -19.01 -17.16 1.87
CA GLN A 87 -19.77 -16.11 1.20
C GLN A 87 -18.88 -15.09 0.49
N PHE A 88 -17.56 -15.24 0.56
CA PHE A 88 -16.62 -14.39 -0.14
C PHE A 88 -16.17 -15.08 -1.44
N PRO A 89 -16.86 -14.86 -2.56
CA PRO A 89 -16.59 -15.61 -3.78
C PRO A 89 -15.20 -15.25 -4.32
N ASN A 90 -14.28 -16.22 -4.31
CA ASN A 90 -13.06 -16.30 -5.14
C ASN A 90 -12.38 -14.96 -5.49
N CYS A 91 -12.18 -14.07 -4.51
CA CYS A 91 -11.48 -12.81 -4.73
C CYS A 91 -10.00 -13.00 -4.43
N GLN A 92 -9.29 -13.42 -5.48
CA GLN A 92 -7.84 -13.43 -5.69
C GLN A 92 -7.01 -14.23 -4.68
N ASP A 93 -6.25 -15.20 -5.22
CA ASP A 93 -5.22 -16.06 -4.60
C ASP A 93 -4.20 -15.36 -3.68
N GLY A 94 -4.26 -14.03 -3.55
CA GLY A 94 -3.41 -13.16 -2.73
C GLY A 94 -3.83 -12.94 -1.27
N MET A 95 -5.11 -13.12 -0.95
CA MET A 95 -5.68 -12.58 0.30
C MET A 95 -6.45 -13.63 1.10
N ARG A 96 -5.78 -14.74 1.42
CA ARG A 96 -6.35 -15.78 2.29
C ARG A 96 -6.53 -15.28 3.73
N PRO A 97 -7.68 -15.53 4.37
CA PRO A 97 -7.87 -15.27 5.79
C PRO A 97 -6.93 -16.18 6.60
N ALA A 98 -6.01 -15.55 7.34
CA ALA A 98 -5.22 -16.02 8.50
C ALA A 98 -4.70 -17.48 8.61
N ALA A 99 -4.80 -18.32 7.59
CA ALA A 99 -4.22 -19.66 7.53
C ALA A 99 -3.36 -19.76 6.27
N LEU A 100 -2.07 -19.50 6.45
CA LEU A 100 -1.00 -19.96 5.57
C LEU A 100 -1.07 -19.47 4.11
N SER A 101 -0.69 -18.21 3.88
CA SER A 101 0.36 -17.94 2.89
C SER A 101 1.03 -16.60 3.10
N LYS A 102 2.35 -16.67 3.27
CA LYS A 102 3.25 -15.52 3.15
C LYS A 102 3.17 -15.04 1.71
N PHE A 103 2.51 -13.91 1.47
CA PHE A 103 2.75 -13.13 0.27
C PHE A 103 3.97 -12.25 0.55
N THR A 104 5.10 -12.64 -0.02
CA THR A 104 6.31 -11.81 -0.11
C THR A 104 6.35 -11.27 -1.54
N PHE A 105 6.36 -9.94 -1.69
CA PHE A 105 6.70 -9.27 -2.95
C PHE A 105 8.22 -9.19 -3.12
#